data_AF-A0AB74V6X5-F1
#
_entry.id   AF-A0AB74V6X5-F1
#
_cell.length_a   1.000
_cell.length_b   1.000
_cell.length_c   1.000
_cell.angle_alpha   90.00
_cell.angle_beta   90.00
_cell.angle_gamma   90.00
#
_symmetry.space_group_name_H-M   'P 1'
#
loop_
_entity.id
_entity.type
_entity.pdbx_description
1 polymer ?
#
loop_
_entity_poly.entity_id
_entity_poly.type
_entity_poly.pdbx_seq_one_letter_code
_entity_poly.pdbx_strand_id
1 'polypeptide(L)'
;MRTMQDWLDSYSSDHQNPTNQMFHWFCVPPIVWSVIALLWAAPVPFTALRPGSWAVLVMVLAFYWYWKRSHRLAAGLLIAFAVLGLFTNFLYWRLGAPALAWWAVGVFVVAWIGQFIGHKYEGRKPSFLTDLSYLLVGPAWLMAKLYRKLGLRQIT
;
A
#
# COMPACT_ATOMS: atom_id res chain seq x y z
N MET A 1 -7.02 15.77 16.11
CA MET A 1 -6.76 14.59 15.23
C MET A 1 -5.35 14.74 14.68
N ARG A 2 -4.56 13.66 14.60
CA ARG A 2 -3.22 13.70 13.96
C ARG A 2 -3.34 14.14 12.50
N THR A 3 -2.55 15.12 12.10
CA THR A 3 -2.42 15.58 10.70
C THR A 3 -1.67 14.55 9.86
N MET A 4 -1.70 14.67 8.52
CA MET A 4 -0.86 13.80 7.68
C MET A 4 0.62 13.96 7.99
N GLN A 5 1.06 15.19 8.27
CA GLN A 5 2.45 15.47 8.60
C GLN A 5 2.86 14.76 9.90
N ASP A 6 2.02 14.77 10.95
CA ASP A 6 2.28 14.04 12.20
C ASP A 6 2.47 12.53 11.96
N TRP A 7 1.64 11.94 11.09
CA TRP A 7 1.78 10.53 10.71
C TRP A 7 3.08 10.24 9.98
N LEU A 8 3.43 11.09 9.01
CA LEU A 8 4.66 10.94 8.23
C LEU A 8 5.92 11.14 9.06
N ASP A 9 5.91 12.07 10.01
CA ASP A 9 7.04 12.33 10.89
C ASP A 9 7.24 11.18 11.88
N SER A 10 6.16 10.71 12.50
CA SER A 10 6.21 9.53 13.37
C SER A 10 6.63 8.27 12.62
N TYR A 11 6.15 8.05 11.39
CA TYR A 11 6.60 6.91 10.61
C TYR A 11 8.06 7.07 10.18
N SER A 12 8.48 8.27 9.79
CA SER A 12 9.87 8.54 9.43
C SER A 12 10.81 8.33 10.61
N SER A 13 10.42 8.70 11.84
CA SER A 13 11.28 8.50 13.01
C SER A 13 11.63 7.03 13.24
N ASP A 14 10.77 6.10 12.84
CA ASP A 14 11.00 4.65 12.93
C ASP A 14 11.79 4.06 11.74
N HIS A 15 12.10 4.85 10.72
CA HIS A 15 12.67 4.39 9.44
C HIS A 15 13.84 5.27 8.99
N GLN A 16 14.93 5.26 9.76
CA GLN A 16 16.11 6.09 9.50
C GLN A 16 17.19 5.33 8.70
N ASN A 17 17.28 4.01 8.84
CA ASN A 17 18.33 3.23 8.19
C ASN A 17 18.12 3.15 6.65
N PRO A 18 19.10 3.56 5.82
CA PRO A 18 18.95 3.55 4.36
C PRO A 18 18.60 2.17 3.77
N THR A 19 19.15 1.08 4.34
CA THR A 19 18.84 -0.30 3.93
C THR A 19 17.38 -0.63 4.22
N ASN A 20 16.87 -0.28 5.40
CA ASN A 20 15.46 -0.47 5.74
C ASN A 20 14.55 0.33 4.79
N GLN A 21 14.89 1.59 4.51
CA GLN A 21 14.14 2.42 3.56
C GLN A 21 14.16 1.83 2.14
N MET A 22 15.28 1.23 1.71
CA MET A 22 15.38 0.53 0.43
C MET A 22 14.43 -0.67 0.37
N PHE A 23 14.42 -1.52 1.41
CA PHE A 23 13.44 -2.61 1.50
C PHE A 23 12.00 -2.10 1.45
N HIS A 24 11.70 -0.97 2.10
CA HIS A 24 10.36 -0.36 2.00
C HIS A 24 9.99 0.00 0.56
N TRP A 25 10.91 0.64 -0.18
CA TRP A 25 10.67 1.00 -1.59
C TRP A 25 10.34 -0.20 -2.48
N PHE A 26 10.97 -1.35 -2.24
CA PHE A 26 10.75 -2.55 -3.05
C PHE A 26 9.64 -3.46 -2.53
N CYS A 27 9.31 -3.43 -1.24
CA CYS A 27 8.36 -4.37 -0.63
C CYS A 27 6.97 -3.77 -0.41
N VAL A 28 6.85 -2.49 -0.06
CA VAL A 28 5.53 -1.90 0.22
C VAL A 28 4.62 -1.88 -1.02
N PRO A 29 5.07 -1.49 -2.24
CA PRO A 29 4.19 -1.53 -3.41
C PRO A 29 3.69 -2.94 -3.76
N PRO A 30 4.53 -4.00 -3.76
CA PRO A 30 4.04 -5.37 -3.91
C PRO A 30 3.10 -5.84 -2.80
N ILE A 31 3.31 -5.43 -1.54
CA ILE A 31 2.37 -5.73 -0.44
C ILE A 31 1.01 -5.10 -0.74
N VAL A 32 0.96 -3.81 -1.09
CA VAL A 32 -0.29 -3.13 -1.46
C VAL A 32 -0.98 -3.83 -2.63
N TRP A 33 -0.23 -4.17 -3.68
CA TRP A 33 -0.77 -4.88 -4.84
C TRP A 33 -1.32 -6.26 -4.47
N SER A 34 -0.57 -7.05 -3.69
CA SER A 34 -1.01 -8.40 -3.31
C SER A 34 -2.29 -8.39 -2.48
N VAL A 35 -2.47 -7.41 -1.58
CA VAL A 35 -3.73 -7.22 -0.85
C VAL A 35 -4.88 -6.88 -1.81
N ILE A 36 -4.65 -5.97 -2.77
CA ILE A 36 -5.63 -5.65 -3.82
C ILE A 36 -6.01 -6.93 -4.60
N ALA A 37 -5.02 -7.72 -5.03
CA ALA A 37 -5.23 -8.94 -5.81
C ALA A 37 -5.97 -10.03 -5.04
N LEU A 38 -5.67 -10.22 -3.76
CA LEU A 38 -6.38 -11.17 -2.88
C LEU A 38 -7.85 -10.77 -2.72
N LEU A 39 -8.12 -9.48 -2.46
CA LEU A 39 -9.49 -8.96 -2.40
C LEU A 39 -10.19 -9.03 -3.75
N TRP A 40 -9.45 -8.95 -4.85
CA TRP A 40 -9.99 -9.05 -6.21
C TRP A 40 -10.43 -10.47 -6.55
N ALA A 41 -9.64 -11.45 -6.13
CA ALA A 41 -9.92 -12.87 -6.32
C ALA A 41 -11.00 -13.41 -5.38
N ALA A 42 -11.32 -12.68 -4.30
CA ALA A 42 -12.35 -13.09 -3.36
C ALA A 42 -13.73 -13.16 -4.05
N PRO A 43 -14.50 -14.26 -3.84
CA PRO A 43 -15.82 -14.40 -4.44
C PRO A 43 -16.77 -13.32 -3.94
N VAL A 44 -17.58 -12.80 -4.85
CA VAL A 44 -18.58 -11.79 -4.52
C VAL A 44 -19.96 -12.46 -4.51
N PRO A 45 -20.66 -12.52 -3.36
CA PRO A 45 -21.89 -13.30 -3.23
C PRO A 45 -23.11 -12.62 -3.90
N PHE A 46 -23.00 -11.35 -4.25
CA PHE A 46 -24.08 -10.56 -4.84
C PHE A 46 -23.97 -10.55 -6.36
N THR A 47 -24.99 -11.04 -7.05
CA THR A 47 -25.03 -11.14 -8.53
C THR A 47 -24.94 -9.79 -9.25
N ALA A 48 -25.26 -8.68 -8.57
CA ALA A 48 -25.15 -7.33 -9.10
C ALA A 48 -23.71 -6.76 -9.07
N LEU A 49 -22.79 -7.41 -8.37
CA LEU A 49 -21.41 -6.96 -8.22
C LEU A 49 -20.44 -7.79 -9.08
N ARG A 50 -19.29 -7.20 -9.42
CA ARG A 50 -18.26 -7.81 -10.28
C ARG A 50 -17.07 -8.28 -9.44
N PRO A 51 -16.28 -9.26 -9.91
CA PRO A 51 -14.97 -9.56 -9.31
C PRO A 51 -14.14 -8.27 -9.16
N GLY A 52 -13.50 -8.09 -8.01
CA GLY A 52 -12.84 -6.83 -7.67
C GLY A 52 -13.64 -5.86 -6.80
N SER A 53 -14.95 -6.05 -6.62
CA SER A 53 -15.77 -5.12 -5.82
C SER A 53 -15.26 -4.91 -4.39
N TRP A 54 -14.77 -5.96 -3.72
CA TRP A 54 -14.15 -5.83 -2.39
C TRP A 54 -12.86 -5.01 -2.41
N ALA A 55 -12.01 -5.22 -3.41
CA ALA A 55 -10.78 -4.44 -3.58
C ALA A 55 -11.09 -2.97 -3.81
N VAL A 56 -12.06 -2.67 -4.69
CA VAL A 56 -12.50 -1.30 -4.97
C VAL A 56 -13.07 -0.63 -3.71
N LEU A 57 -13.91 -1.33 -2.95
CA LEU A 57 -14.45 -0.79 -1.69
C LEU A 57 -13.32 -0.41 -0.72
N VAL A 58 -12.36 -1.31 -0.50
CA VAL A 58 -11.21 -1.05 0.38
C VAL A 58 -10.34 0.11 -0.14
N MET A 59 -10.08 0.17 -1.44
CA MET A 59 -9.34 1.29 -2.05
C MET A 59 -10.07 2.63 -1.91
N VAL A 60 -11.41 2.65 -2.02
CA VAL A 60 -12.21 3.86 -1.80
C VAL A 60 -12.16 4.30 -0.33
N LEU A 61 -12.26 3.38 0.62
CA LEU A 61 -12.13 3.68 2.05
C LEU A 61 -10.73 4.21 2.38
N ALA A 62 -9.68 3.59 1.82
CA ALA A 62 -8.30 4.08 1.96
C ALA A 62 -8.12 5.46 1.33
N PHE A 63 -8.65 5.67 0.12
CA PHE A 63 -8.64 6.98 -0.55
C PHE A 63 -9.33 8.05 0.29
N TYR A 64 -10.51 7.77 0.85
CA TYR A 64 -11.21 8.69 1.73
C TYR A 64 -10.38 9.05 2.97
N TRP A 65 -9.69 8.06 3.56
CA TRP A 65 -8.77 8.29 4.68
C TRP A 65 -7.61 9.24 4.31
N TYR A 66 -7.02 9.07 3.12
CA TYR A 66 -5.98 9.95 2.61
C TYR A 66 -6.51 11.34 2.29
N TRP A 67 -7.66 11.44 1.61
CA TRP A 67 -8.27 12.69 1.20
C TRP A 67 -8.57 13.61 2.38
N LYS A 68 -9.08 13.05 3.48
CA LYS A 68 -9.30 13.77 4.74
C LYS A 68 -8.03 14.36 5.37
N ARG A 69 -6.84 13.87 5.00
CA ARG A 69 -5.56 14.19 5.65
C ARG A 69 -4.59 14.95 4.75
N SER A 70 -4.56 14.65 3.44
CA SER A 70 -3.84 15.42 2.43
C SER A 70 -4.34 15.10 1.02
N HIS A 71 -4.90 16.12 0.36
CA HIS A 71 -5.43 16.03 -1.00
C HIS A 71 -4.36 15.70 -2.05
N ARG A 72 -3.13 16.22 -1.85
CA ARG A 72 -2.01 16.02 -2.78
C ARG A 72 -1.54 14.56 -2.77
N LEU A 73 -1.31 14.00 -1.59
CA LEU A 73 -0.97 12.58 -1.47
C LEU A 73 -2.12 11.67 -1.92
N ALA A 74 -3.36 12.05 -1.60
CA ALA A 74 -4.53 11.30 -2.05
C ALA A 74 -4.61 11.22 -3.59
N ALA A 75 -4.30 12.30 -4.31
CA ALA A 75 -4.27 12.29 -5.77
C ALA A 75 -3.20 11.32 -6.32
N GLY A 76 -1.99 11.33 -5.77
CA GLY A 76 -0.94 10.38 -6.18
C GLY A 76 -1.30 8.93 -5.89
N LEU A 77 -1.86 8.67 -4.71
CA LEU A 77 -2.30 7.33 -4.30
C LEU A 77 -3.52 6.86 -5.10
N LEU A 78 -4.40 7.76 -5.54
CA LEU A 78 -5.49 7.43 -6.44
C LEU A 78 -4.96 6.92 -7.79
N ILE A 79 -3.95 7.59 -8.36
CA ILE A 79 -3.29 7.13 -9.59
C ILE A 79 -2.64 5.75 -9.35
N ALA A 80 -1.93 5.58 -8.24
CA ALA A 80 -1.31 4.30 -7.89
C ALA A 80 -2.35 3.18 -7.76
N PHE A 81 -3.46 3.42 -7.05
CA PHE A 81 -4.56 2.46 -6.91
C PHE A 81 -5.24 2.15 -8.24
N ALA A 82 -5.44 3.14 -9.11
CA ALA A 82 -5.98 2.91 -10.44
C ALA A 82 -5.05 2.00 -11.27
N VAL A 83 -3.75 2.28 -11.29
CA VAL A 83 -2.76 1.45 -12.00
C VAL A 83 -2.73 0.03 -11.46
N LEU A 84 -2.64 -0.13 -10.14
CA LEU A 84 -2.62 -1.45 -9.51
C LEU A 84 -3.93 -2.23 -9.72
N GLY A 85 -5.07 -1.54 -9.68
CA GLY A 85 -6.39 -2.12 -9.94
C GLY A 85 -6.55 -2.58 -11.39
N LEU A 86 -6.16 -1.74 -12.35
CA LEU A 86 -6.17 -2.10 -13.79
C LEU A 86 -5.25 -3.29 -14.08
N PHE A 87 -4.05 -3.29 -13.50
CA PHE A 87 -3.11 -4.40 -13.62
C PHE A 87 -3.68 -5.69 -13.01
N THR A 88 -4.31 -5.59 -11.85
CA THR A 88 -4.96 -6.74 -11.19
C THR A 88 -6.13 -7.27 -12.00
N ASN A 89 -6.97 -6.39 -12.56
CA ASN A 89 -8.05 -6.79 -13.46
C ASN A 89 -7.52 -7.52 -14.70
N PHE A 90 -6.46 -7.00 -15.33
CA PHE A 90 -5.83 -7.66 -16.46
C PHE A 90 -5.35 -9.08 -16.10
N LEU A 91 -4.64 -9.22 -14.98
CA LEU A 91 -4.18 -10.54 -14.50
C LEU A 91 -5.32 -11.48 -14.15
N TYR A 92 -6.40 -10.96 -13.53
CA TYR A 92 -7.59 -11.75 -13.21
C TYR A 92 -8.19 -12.38 -14.47
N TRP A 93 -8.36 -11.61 -15.54
CA TRP A 93 -8.90 -12.12 -16.81
C TRP A 93 -7.93 -13.08 -17.52
N ARG A 94 -6.63 -12.97 -17.27
CA ARG A 94 -5.62 -13.85 -17.91
C ARG A 94 -5.40 -15.17 -17.18
N LEU A 95 -5.47 -15.16 -15.85
CA LEU A 95 -5.09 -16.27 -14.96
C LEU A 95 -6.28 -16.93 -14.27
N GLY A 96 -7.40 -16.20 -14.11
CA GLY A 96 -8.51 -16.59 -13.26
C GLY A 96 -8.25 -16.33 -11.76
N ALA A 97 -9.32 -16.42 -10.96
CA ALA A 97 -9.26 -16.09 -9.54
C ALA A 97 -8.29 -16.97 -8.72
N PRO A 98 -8.29 -18.32 -8.84
CA PRO A 98 -7.43 -19.15 -7.99
C PRO A 98 -5.94 -18.91 -8.23
N ALA A 99 -5.51 -18.82 -9.50
CA ALA A 99 -4.12 -18.58 -9.83
C ALA A 99 -3.67 -17.17 -9.40
N LEU A 100 -4.50 -16.14 -9.63
CA LEU A 100 -4.21 -14.79 -9.14
C LEU A 100 -4.03 -14.78 -7.62
N ALA A 101 -4.89 -15.45 -6.87
CA ALA A 101 -4.80 -15.53 -5.42
C ALA A 101 -3.48 -16.18 -4.97
N TRP A 102 -3.08 -17.31 -5.55
CA TRP A 102 -1.82 -17.97 -5.19
C TRP A 102 -0.59 -17.13 -5.52
N TRP A 103 -0.56 -16.46 -6.67
CA TRP A 103 0.50 -15.51 -7.00
C TRP A 103 0.54 -14.34 -6.02
N ALA A 104 -0.61 -13.80 -5.65
CA ALA A 104 -0.71 -12.73 -4.68
C ALA A 104 -0.21 -13.16 -3.29
N VAL A 105 -0.55 -14.37 -2.82
CA VAL A 105 0.00 -14.94 -1.57
C VAL A 105 1.53 -15.05 -1.65
N GLY A 106 2.06 -15.59 -2.74
CA GLY A 106 3.51 -15.70 -2.93
C GLY A 106 4.23 -14.35 -2.85
N VAL A 107 3.71 -13.34 -3.56
CA VAL A 107 4.25 -11.98 -3.52
C VAL A 107 4.11 -11.35 -2.13
N PHE A 108 2.97 -11.53 -1.47
CA PHE A 108 2.73 -11.02 -0.11
C PHE A 108 3.76 -11.57 0.87
N VAL A 109 3.99 -12.89 0.87
CA VAL A 109 4.95 -13.55 1.76
C VAL A 109 6.37 -13.07 1.49
N VAL A 110 6.82 -13.08 0.23
CA VAL A 110 8.19 -12.66 -0.13
C VAL A 110 8.43 -11.19 0.22
N ALA A 111 7.47 -10.31 -0.07
CA ALA A 111 7.61 -8.89 0.22
C ALA A 111 7.61 -8.62 1.74
N TRP A 112 6.81 -9.34 2.53
CA TRP A 112 6.85 -9.24 3.99
C TRP A 112 8.16 -9.75 4.59
N ILE A 113 8.71 -10.85 4.07
CA ILE A 113 10.05 -11.31 4.48
C ILE A 113 11.08 -10.19 4.24
N GLY A 114 11.04 -9.55 3.06
CA GLY A 114 11.88 -8.39 2.76
C GLY A 114 11.69 -7.21 3.73
N GLN A 115 10.44 -6.85 4.03
CA GLN A 115 10.13 -5.82 5.06
C GLN A 115 10.75 -6.15 6.41
N PHE A 116 10.61 -7.38 6.90
CA PHE A 116 11.17 -7.78 8.20
C PHE A 116 12.70 -7.81 8.19
N ILE A 117 13.32 -8.20 7.07
CA ILE A 117 14.78 -8.08 6.89
C ILE A 117 15.19 -6.61 7.00
N GLY A 118 14.48 -5.69 6.33
CA GLY A 118 14.71 -4.25 6.45
C GLY A 118 14.66 -3.77 7.91
N HIS A 119 13.62 -4.16 8.64
CA HIS A 119 13.48 -3.81 10.06
C HIS A 119 14.55 -4.41 10.97
N LYS A 120 15.11 -5.58 10.61
CA LYS A 120 16.27 -6.13 11.33
C LYS A 120 17.48 -5.20 11.27
N TYR A 121 17.71 -4.52 10.13
CA TYR A 121 18.76 -3.51 10.00
C TYR A 121 18.42 -2.19 10.71
N GLU A 122 17.14 -1.84 10.82
CA GLU A 122 16.69 -0.66 11.57
C GLU A 122 16.86 -0.84 13.09
N GLY A 123 16.72 -2.08 13.60
CA GLY A 123 16.72 -2.36 15.04
C GLY A 123 15.42 -1.95 15.74
N ARG A 124 14.43 -1.42 15.00
CA ARG A 124 13.09 -1.09 15.49
C ARG A 124 12.04 -2.04 14.95
N LYS A 125 11.03 -2.31 15.77
CA LYS A 125 9.86 -3.10 15.38
C LYS A 125 9.06 -2.36 14.30
N PRO A 126 8.39 -3.08 13.38
CA PRO A 126 7.49 -2.46 12.42
C PRO A 126 6.36 -1.65 13.07
N SER A 127 6.13 -0.43 12.60
CA SER A 127 5.17 0.50 13.21
C SER A 127 3.72 -0.02 13.17
N PHE A 128 3.35 -0.88 12.23
CA PHE A 128 2.00 -1.45 12.20
C PHE A 128 1.67 -2.38 13.39
N LEU A 129 2.69 -2.87 14.11
CA LEU A 129 2.50 -3.65 15.33
C LEU A 129 2.00 -2.78 16.50
N THR A 130 2.18 -1.46 16.42
CA THR A 130 1.66 -0.52 17.43
C THR A 130 0.29 0.02 17.04
N ASP A 131 0.08 0.30 15.75
CA ASP A 131 -1.20 0.76 15.20
C ASP A 131 -1.35 0.33 13.74
N LEU A 132 -2.42 -0.40 13.43
CA LEU A 132 -2.72 -0.88 12.06
C LEU A 132 -2.85 0.26 11.04
N SER A 133 -3.15 1.49 11.48
CA SER A 133 -3.19 2.68 10.64
C SER A 133 -1.87 2.92 9.91
N TYR A 134 -0.73 2.49 10.47
CA TYR A 134 0.57 2.62 9.81
C TYR A 134 0.70 1.79 8.51
N LEU A 135 -0.19 0.82 8.27
CA LEU A 135 -0.30 0.15 6.97
C LEU A 135 -0.78 1.11 5.87
N LEU A 136 -1.60 2.11 6.20
CA LEU A 136 -1.97 3.19 5.28
C LEU A 136 -0.87 4.25 5.17
N VAL A 137 -0.12 4.47 6.25
CA VAL A 137 0.96 5.48 6.26
C VAL A 137 2.14 5.06 5.40
N GLY A 138 2.51 3.77 5.36
CA GLY A 138 3.64 3.27 4.55
C GLY A 138 3.57 3.68 3.07
N PRO A 139 2.46 3.41 2.34
CA PRO A 139 2.26 3.85 0.97
C PRO A 139 2.31 5.38 0.81
N ALA A 140 1.67 6.12 1.72
CA ALA A 140 1.68 7.58 1.70
C ALA A 140 3.09 8.14 1.93
N TRP A 141 3.90 7.51 2.77
CA TRP A 141 5.28 7.89 3.04
C TRP A 141 6.19 7.69 1.82
N LEU A 142 6.03 6.57 1.09
CA LEU A 142 6.72 6.37 -0.18
C LEU A 142 6.28 7.41 -1.23
N MET A 143 4.98 7.68 -1.34
CA MET A 143 4.46 8.70 -2.25
C MET A 143 5.01 10.10 -1.89
N ALA A 144 5.08 10.45 -0.61
CA ALA A 144 5.68 11.70 -0.16
C ALA A 144 7.18 11.79 -0.52
N LYS A 145 7.92 10.68 -0.38
CA LYS A 145 9.32 10.63 -0.84
C LYS A 145 9.44 10.76 -2.37
N LEU A 146 8.53 10.14 -3.13
CA LEU A 146 8.49 10.29 -4.59
C LEU A 146 8.27 11.75 -4.97
N TYR A 147 7.28 12.41 -4.36
CA TYR A 147 6.98 13.82 -4.60
C TYR A 147 8.18 14.73 -4.28
N ARG A 148 8.88 14.49 -3.15
CA ARG A 148 10.13 15.19 -2.84
C ARG A 148 11.20 15.00 -3.91
N LYS A 149 11.39 13.76 -4.39
CA LYS A 149 12.34 13.46 -5.48
C LYS A 149 11.96 14.15 -6.80
N LEU A 150 10.67 14.38 -7.04
CA LEU A 150 10.15 15.13 -8.20
C LEU A 150 10.17 16.66 -7.99
N GLY A 151 10.70 17.16 -6.86
CA GLY A 151 10.84 18.59 -6.58
C GLY A 151 9.60 19.26 -5.98
N LEU A 152 8.54 18.51 -5.64
CA LEU A 152 7.36 19.05 -5.00
C LEU A 152 7.64 19.32 -3.51
N ARG A 153 7.66 20.60 -3.11
CA ARG A 153 8.06 21.02 -1.75
C ARG A 153 6.94 20.95 -0.72
N GLN A 154 5.68 21.12 -1.14
CA GLN A 154 4.51 21.05 -0.26
C GLN A 154 3.65 19.85 -0.65
N ILE A 155 3.54 18.87 0.23
CA ILE A 155 3.06 17.51 -0.11
C ILE A 155 1.91 17.09 0.81
N THR A 156 1.93 17.55 2.05
CA THR A 156 0.87 17.36 3.05
C THR A 156 -0.06 18.55 3.05
#